data_AF-A0AAV6RZH6-F1
#
_entry.id   AF-A0AAV6RZH6-F1
#
_cell.length_a   1.000
_cell.length_b   1.000
_cell.length_c   1.000
_cell.angle_alpha   90.00
_cell.angle_beta   90.00
_cell.angle_gamma   90.00
#
_symmetry.space_group_name_H-M   'P 1'
#
loop_
_entity.id
_entity.type
_entity.pdbx_description
1 polymer ?
#
loop_
_entity_poly.entity_id
_entity_poly.type
_entity_poly.pdbx_seq_one_letter_code
_entity_poly.pdbx_strand_id
1 'polypeptide(L)'
;MASSRTDTAMSQSKQHSFICCLFLVIQLTTVPVWTKPDSLREVTDGNWEEILTGEWMIEFYAPWCPACQQLQSVWKEFADWGEDMGVNIAKVDVTEQPGLSGRFIITSLPTIYHCKDGVFRKYQGARTKDDFLSFVDEQKWTAVEPISSWFGPSSFLMNSMSALFKLSMFIRRCHNYMTEHLGIPVWGSYVIFGLATLFSGLVLGLLLVFIADFVFPSRRFSSPDYYQKKQTMEQARLIHQQEDAHEADGEEEEDDEDDEEDGDQGDVWRRRRRGSPEGRPEPRGQGLPDEALRKRVVRTREEQEEEEEDT
;
A
#
# COMPACT_ATOMS: atom_id res chain seq x y z
N MET A 1 94.77 -44.67 3.76
CA MET A 1 94.07 -43.37 3.95
C MET A 1 93.13 -43.18 2.76
N ALA A 2 91.92 -43.77 2.81
CA ALA A 2 90.78 -43.51 1.91
C ALA A 2 89.70 -44.60 2.12
N SER A 3 88.75 -44.40 3.05
CA SER A 3 87.44 -45.08 2.99
C SER A 3 86.51 -44.46 4.04
N SER A 4 85.96 -43.29 3.73
CA SER A 4 84.92 -42.65 4.56
C SER A 4 84.13 -41.67 3.70
N ARG A 5 83.34 -42.15 2.74
CA ARG A 5 82.45 -41.25 1.97
C ARG A 5 81.22 -41.87 1.29
N THR A 6 80.90 -43.14 1.50
CA THR A 6 79.85 -43.82 0.71
C THR A 6 78.54 -44.14 1.45
N ASP A 7 78.48 -44.09 2.78
CA ASP A 7 77.30 -44.58 3.50
C ASP A 7 76.22 -43.51 3.76
N THR A 8 76.54 -42.23 3.60
CA THR A 8 75.59 -41.13 3.85
C THR A 8 74.64 -40.88 2.67
N ALA A 9 75.01 -41.27 1.45
CA ALA A 9 74.22 -41.00 0.24
C ALA A 9 73.04 -41.97 0.03
N MET A 10 73.13 -43.20 0.55
CA MET A 10 72.13 -44.24 0.30
C MET A 10 70.90 -44.17 1.22
N SER A 11 71.03 -43.51 2.39
CA SER A 11 69.92 -43.26 3.32
C SER A 11 69.05 -42.05 2.90
N GLN A 12 69.69 -41.03 2.33
CA GLN A 12 69.04 -39.79 1.92
C GLN A 12 68.08 -40.00 0.73
N SER A 13 68.48 -40.82 -0.25
CA SER A 13 67.65 -41.18 -1.42
C SER A 13 66.35 -41.91 -1.04
N LYS A 14 66.40 -42.84 -0.08
CA LYS A 14 65.20 -43.58 0.38
C LYS A 14 64.24 -42.68 1.16
N GLN A 15 64.73 -41.73 1.97
CA GLN A 15 63.86 -40.78 2.67
C GLN A 15 63.11 -39.84 1.72
N HIS A 16 63.79 -39.31 0.70
CA HIS A 16 63.14 -38.46 -0.31
C HIS A 16 62.10 -39.22 -1.15
N SER A 17 62.33 -40.51 -1.42
CA SER A 17 61.38 -41.36 -2.16
C SER A 17 60.11 -41.65 -1.36
N PHE A 18 60.21 -41.90 -0.05
CA PHE A 18 59.03 -42.11 0.81
C PHE A 18 58.23 -40.83 1.00
N ILE A 19 58.90 -39.68 1.16
CA ILE A 19 58.24 -38.36 1.31
C ILE A 19 57.53 -37.96 0.01
N CYS A 20 58.12 -38.23 -1.17
CA CYS A 20 57.46 -37.99 -2.46
C CYS A 20 56.24 -38.90 -2.68
N CYS A 21 56.31 -40.18 -2.29
CA CYS A 21 55.15 -41.07 -2.36
C CYS A 21 54.03 -40.65 -1.40
N LEU A 22 54.35 -40.18 -0.19
CA LEU A 22 53.38 -39.66 0.76
C LEU A 22 52.72 -38.36 0.25
N PHE A 23 53.50 -37.46 -0.35
CA PHE A 23 52.96 -36.26 -1.00
C PHE A 23 52.11 -36.58 -2.23
N LEU A 24 52.47 -37.58 -3.04
CA LEU A 24 51.66 -38.03 -4.18
C LEU A 24 50.35 -38.68 -3.76
N VAL A 25 50.33 -39.42 -2.64
CA VAL A 25 49.10 -40.01 -2.09
C VAL A 25 48.20 -38.93 -1.47
N ILE A 26 48.77 -37.93 -0.78
CA ILE A 26 48.01 -36.79 -0.22
C ILE A 26 47.39 -35.91 -1.32
N GLN A 27 48.08 -35.75 -2.46
CA GLN A 27 47.55 -35.03 -3.63
C GLN A 27 46.50 -35.84 -4.42
N LEU A 28 46.39 -37.16 -4.20
CA LEU A 28 45.38 -38.01 -4.85
C LEU A 28 44.08 -38.12 -4.03
N THR A 29 44.08 -37.70 -2.76
CA THR A 29 42.90 -37.72 -1.88
C THR A 29 42.13 -36.41 -1.83
N THR A 30 42.57 -35.36 -2.54
CA THR A 30 41.73 -34.17 -2.71
C THR A 30 40.69 -34.47 -3.78
N VAL A 31 39.65 -35.20 -3.37
CA VAL A 31 38.38 -35.22 -4.08
C VAL A 31 37.96 -33.74 -4.18
N PRO A 32 37.77 -33.17 -5.38
CA PRO A 32 37.17 -31.85 -5.46
C PRO A 32 35.80 -31.98 -4.78
N VAL A 33 35.63 -31.32 -3.63
CA VAL A 33 34.30 -31.13 -3.05
C VAL A 33 33.54 -30.35 -4.11
N TRP A 34 32.67 -31.05 -4.82
CA TRP A 34 31.76 -30.46 -5.78
C TRP A 34 30.80 -29.62 -4.94
N THR A 35 31.11 -28.34 -4.77
CA THR A 35 30.17 -27.37 -4.23
C THR A 35 29.06 -27.26 -5.27
N LYS A 36 27.90 -27.87 -4.97
CA LYS A 36 26.67 -27.70 -5.76
C LYS A 36 26.47 -26.18 -5.96
N PRO A 37 26.16 -25.70 -7.17
CA PRO A 37 25.86 -24.29 -7.38
C PRO A 37 24.81 -23.84 -6.35
N ASP A 38 24.98 -22.62 -5.82
CA ASP A 38 24.10 -22.09 -4.76
C ASP A 38 22.68 -21.99 -5.32
N SER A 39 21.84 -22.96 -4.94
CA SER A 39 20.47 -23.17 -5.42
C SER A 39 19.50 -22.12 -4.87
N LEU A 40 19.93 -21.43 -3.81
CA LEU A 40 19.16 -20.40 -3.11
C LEU A 40 19.33 -19.04 -3.79
N ARG A 41 18.24 -18.53 -4.37
CA ARG A 41 18.22 -17.23 -5.05
C ARG A 41 17.94 -16.07 -4.09
N GLU A 42 18.53 -14.92 -4.35
CA GLU A 42 18.26 -13.70 -3.61
C GLU A 42 17.36 -12.76 -4.40
N VAL A 43 16.22 -12.40 -3.82
CA VAL A 43 15.23 -11.52 -4.45
C VAL A 43 15.31 -10.14 -3.83
N THR A 44 15.45 -9.15 -4.71
CA THR A 44 15.63 -7.72 -4.45
C THR A 44 14.57 -6.91 -5.18
N ASP A 45 14.44 -5.64 -4.81
CA ASP A 45 13.54 -4.70 -5.51
C ASP A 45 13.81 -4.60 -7.03
N GLY A 46 14.99 -5.00 -7.52
CA GLY A 46 15.36 -4.94 -8.94
C GLY A 46 15.06 -6.19 -9.76
N ASN A 47 14.91 -7.36 -9.14
CA ASN A 47 14.71 -8.65 -9.83
C ASN A 47 13.41 -9.37 -9.43
N TRP A 48 12.60 -8.78 -8.55
CA TRP A 48 11.39 -9.43 -8.03
C TRP A 48 10.39 -9.85 -9.10
N GLU A 49 10.42 -9.25 -10.30
CA GLU A 49 9.55 -9.65 -11.41
C GLU A 49 9.80 -11.08 -11.87
N GLU A 50 11.00 -11.62 -11.66
CA GLU A 50 11.35 -13.02 -11.96
C GLU A 50 10.45 -14.02 -11.22
N ILE A 51 10.01 -13.66 -10.00
CA ILE A 51 9.16 -14.53 -9.18
C ILE A 51 7.74 -14.66 -9.73
N LEU A 52 7.35 -13.82 -10.69
CA LEU A 52 6.03 -13.87 -11.33
C LEU A 52 5.92 -14.99 -12.36
N THR A 53 7.04 -15.56 -12.80
CA THR A 53 7.08 -16.58 -13.85
C THR A 53 7.56 -17.91 -13.29
N GLY A 54 6.80 -18.99 -13.53
CA GLY A 54 7.13 -20.31 -13.01
C GLY A 54 6.74 -20.47 -11.54
N GLU A 55 7.34 -21.46 -10.88
CA GLU A 55 7.04 -21.82 -9.50
C GLU A 55 8.17 -21.39 -8.57
N TRP A 56 7.81 -20.69 -7.49
CA TRP A 56 8.73 -20.11 -6.53
C TRP A 56 8.27 -20.33 -5.09
N MET A 57 9.23 -20.59 -4.21
CA MET A 57 9.08 -20.56 -2.77
C MET A 57 9.96 -19.44 -2.22
N ILE A 58 9.37 -18.47 -1.53
CA ILE A 58 10.02 -17.21 -1.15
C ILE A 58 9.93 -17.05 0.36
N GLU A 59 11.08 -17.01 1.04
CA GLU A 59 11.18 -16.69 2.46
C GLU A 59 11.48 -15.20 2.67
N PHE A 60 10.65 -14.52 3.46
CA PHE A 60 10.94 -13.20 3.99
C PHE A 60 11.55 -13.34 5.39
N TYR A 61 12.78 -12.86 5.55
CA TYR A 61 13.56 -13.00 6.78
C TYR A 61 14.22 -11.68 7.20
N ALA A 62 14.74 -11.64 8.42
CA ALA A 62 15.64 -10.59 8.89
C ALA A 62 16.83 -11.19 9.65
N PRO A 63 18.05 -10.63 9.50
CA PRO A 63 19.27 -11.20 10.07
C PRO A 63 19.30 -11.19 11.60
N TRP A 64 18.58 -10.26 12.22
CA TRP A 64 18.45 -10.14 13.68
C TRP A 64 17.34 -11.03 14.27
N CYS A 65 16.53 -11.69 13.45
CA CYS A 65 15.39 -12.48 13.93
C CYS A 65 15.82 -13.90 14.32
N PRO A 66 15.69 -14.32 15.59
CA PRO A 66 16.15 -15.64 16.03
C PRO A 66 15.42 -16.81 15.35
N ALA A 67 14.11 -16.66 15.11
CA ALA A 67 13.32 -17.68 14.41
C ALA A 67 13.74 -17.83 12.94
N CYS A 68 14.16 -16.74 12.29
CA CYS A 68 14.70 -16.80 10.93
C CYS A 68 16.05 -17.53 10.91
N GLN A 69 16.94 -17.24 11.85
CA GLN A 69 18.25 -17.90 11.93
C GLN A 69 18.13 -19.42 12.06
N GLN A 70 17.13 -19.92 12.79
CA GLN A 70 16.84 -21.35 12.89
C GLN A 70 16.32 -21.95 11.58
N LEU A 71 15.54 -21.18 10.83
CA LEU A 71 14.99 -21.61 9.54
C LEU A 71 16.04 -21.61 8.42
N GLN A 72 17.07 -20.77 8.50
CA GLN A 72 18.07 -20.61 7.43
C GLN A 72 18.76 -21.92 7.03
N SER A 73 19.11 -22.79 7.99
CA SER A 73 19.73 -24.08 7.66
C SER A 73 18.76 -24.99 6.91
N VAL A 74 17.53 -25.11 7.39
CA VAL A 74 16.45 -25.90 6.77
C VAL A 74 16.10 -25.37 5.39
N TRP A 75 16.04 -24.04 5.23
CA TRP A 75 15.73 -23.39 3.96
C TRP A 75 16.82 -23.63 2.92
N LYS A 76 18.09 -23.59 3.33
CA LYS A 76 19.21 -23.94 2.45
C LYS A 76 19.17 -25.41 2.03
N GLU A 77 18.91 -26.31 2.98
CA GLU A 77 18.76 -27.73 2.66
C GLU A 77 17.56 -28.01 1.75
N PHE A 78 16.49 -27.22 1.85
CA PHE A 78 15.35 -27.29 0.93
C PHE A 78 15.74 -26.75 -0.45
N ALA A 79 16.49 -25.64 -0.51
CA ALA A 79 17.00 -25.03 -1.74
C ALA A 79 17.73 -26.06 -2.63
N ASP A 80 18.54 -26.92 -2.01
CA ASP A 80 19.29 -27.96 -2.71
C ASP A 80 18.45 -28.95 -3.52
N TRP A 81 17.15 -29.07 -3.23
CA TRP A 81 16.20 -29.93 -3.95
C TRP A 81 15.32 -29.17 -4.94
N GLY A 82 15.40 -27.83 -4.95
CA GLY A 82 14.53 -26.99 -5.78
C GLY A 82 14.66 -27.29 -7.27
N GLU A 83 15.89 -27.42 -7.76
CA GLU A 83 16.18 -27.76 -9.17
C GLU A 83 15.58 -29.11 -9.55
N ASP A 84 15.68 -30.11 -8.67
CA ASP A 84 15.21 -31.48 -8.92
C ASP A 84 13.67 -31.53 -9.00
N MET A 85 12.97 -30.65 -8.28
CA MET A 85 11.51 -30.53 -8.29
C MET A 85 10.96 -29.49 -9.28
N GLY A 86 11.83 -28.72 -9.94
CA GLY A 86 11.42 -27.63 -10.82
C GLY A 86 10.81 -26.41 -10.09
N VAL A 87 11.17 -26.19 -8.82
CA VAL A 87 10.77 -25.02 -8.02
C VAL A 87 11.97 -24.14 -7.71
N ASN A 88 11.83 -22.83 -7.92
CA ASN A 88 12.86 -21.88 -7.55
C ASN A 88 12.72 -21.51 -6.08
N ILE A 89 13.81 -21.53 -5.33
CA ILE A 89 13.80 -21.25 -3.89
C ILE A 89 14.54 -19.95 -3.66
N ALA A 90 13.88 -19.01 -3.02
CA ALA A 90 14.34 -17.64 -2.86
C ALA A 90 14.25 -17.16 -1.42
N LYS A 91 15.09 -16.17 -1.09
CA LYS A 91 15.05 -15.42 0.16
C LYS A 91 15.01 -13.92 -0.11
N VAL A 92 14.36 -13.19 0.78
CA VAL A 92 14.26 -11.73 0.77
C VAL A 92 14.61 -11.19 2.16
N ASP A 93 15.64 -10.35 2.23
CA ASP A 93 15.96 -9.61 3.44
C ASP A 93 15.09 -8.36 3.56
N VAL A 94 14.17 -8.34 4.53
CA VAL A 94 13.26 -7.20 4.71
C VAL A 94 13.94 -5.96 5.29
N THR A 95 15.17 -6.09 5.80
CA THR A 95 15.96 -4.96 6.31
C THR A 95 16.62 -4.16 5.18
N GLU A 96 17.01 -4.85 4.11
CA GLU A 96 17.62 -4.24 2.94
C GLU A 96 16.58 -3.87 1.86
N GLN A 97 15.48 -4.63 1.77
CA GLN A 97 14.45 -4.49 0.74
C GLN A 97 13.11 -3.99 1.33
N PRO A 98 13.02 -2.72 1.80
CA PRO A 98 11.79 -2.18 2.38
C PRO A 98 10.65 -2.09 1.36
N GLY A 99 10.98 -1.98 0.06
CA GLY A 99 10.02 -2.00 -1.02
C GLY A 99 9.26 -3.31 -1.12
N LEU A 100 9.99 -4.42 -1.07
CA LEU A 100 9.40 -5.76 -1.09
C LEU A 100 8.61 -6.03 0.20
N SER A 101 9.13 -5.61 1.34
CA SER A 101 8.40 -5.70 2.62
C SER A 101 7.03 -5.02 2.54
N GLY A 102 6.96 -3.80 1.97
CA GLY A 102 5.71 -3.09 1.75
C GLY A 102 4.81 -3.73 0.67
N ARG A 103 5.40 -4.23 -0.42
CA ARG A 103 4.67 -4.87 -1.55
C ARG A 103 3.94 -6.14 -1.13
N PHE A 104 4.53 -6.91 -0.22
CA PHE A 104 3.97 -8.16 0.30
C PHE A 104 3.27 -7.99 1.66
N ILE A 105 3.24 -6.77 2.20
CA ILE A 105 2.72 -6.43 3.53
C ILE A 105 3.25 -7.42 4.58
N ILE A 106 4.57 -7.52 4.69
CA ILE A 106 5.20 -8.43 5.66
C ILE A 106 5.03 -7.86 7.07
N THR A 107 4.14 -8.46 7.84
CA THR A 107 3.85 -8.05 9.22
C THR A 107 4.57 -8.89 10.28
N SER A 108 4.98 -10.11 9.94
CA SER A 108 5.68 -11.02 10.84
C SER A 108 6.75 -11.83 10.11
N LEU A 109 7.75 -12.29 10.85
CA LEU A 109 8.88 -13.06 10.34
C LEU A 109 9.05 -14.37 11.12
N PRO A 110 9.53 -15.45 10.47
CA PRO A 110 9.63 -15.60 9.01
C PRO A 110 8.24 -15.77 8.38
N THR A 111 8.04 -15.15 7.22
CA THR A 111 6.83 -15.36 6.39
C THR A 111 7.26 -15.98 5.07
N ILE A 112 6.55 -17.03 4.66
CA ILE A 112 6.86 -17.78 3.44
C ILE A 112 5.67 -17.65 2.49
N TYR A 113 5.97 -17.37 1.22
CA TYR A 113 5.01 -17.37 0.14
C TYR A 113 5.40 -18.40 -0.92
N HIS A 114 4.40 -19.14 -1.37
CA HIS A 114 4.44 -19.88 -2.63
C HIS A 114 3.92 -18.97 -3.74
N CYS A 115 4.60 -18.93 -4.87
CA CYS A 115 4.14 -18.24 -6.07
C CYS A 115 4.15 -19.23 -7.23
N LYS A 116 3.07 -19.30 -7.98
CA LYS A 116 3.02 -20.03 -9.24
C LYS A 116 2.37 -19.15 -10.30
N ASP A 117 3.15 -18.76 -11.30
CA ASP A 117 2.71 -17.91 -12.42
C ASP A 117 1.99 -16.63 -11.95
N GLY A 118 2.57 -15.97 -10.93
CA GLY A 118 2.05 -14.74 -10.35
C GLY A 118 0.91 -14.92 -9.34
N VAL A 119 0.47 -16.16 -9.09
CA VAL A 119 -0.51 -16.47 -8.05
C VAL A 119 0.21 -16.79 -6.74
N PHE A 120 0.08 -15.89 -5.78
CA PHE A 120 0.72 -16.00 -4.47
C PHE A 120 -0.19 -16.69 -3.46
N ARG A 121 0.41 -17.55 -2.62
CA ARG A 121 -0.24 -18.28 -1.52
C ARG A 121 0.63 -18.19 -0.29
N LYS A 122 0.05 -17.83 0.85
CA LYS A 122 0.78 -17.80 2.11
C LYS A 122 0.94 -19.23 2.63
N TYR A 123 2.17 -19.64 2.87
CA TYR A 123 2.45 -20.94 3.45
C TYR A 123 2.19 -20.93 4.96
N GLN A 124 1.46 -21.94 5.45
CA GLN A 124 1.05 -22.08 6.85
C GLN A 124 1.44 -23.44 7.47
N GLY A 125 2.21 -24.25 6.73
CA GLY A 125 2.66 -25.57 7.17
C GLY A 125 3.80 -25.52 8.19
N ALA A 126 4.28 -26.71 8.56
CA ALA A 126 5.40 -26.85 9.48
C ALA A 126 6.68 -26.42 8.77
N ARG A 127 7.53 -25.60 9.40
CA ARG A 127 8.73 -25.06 8.75
C ARG A 127 9.91 -26.05 8.76
N THR A 128 9.64 -27.29 8.34
CA THR A 128 10.61 -28.37 8.22
C THR A 128 10.85 -28.68 6.74
N LYS A 129 12.04 -29.23 6.44
CA LYS A 129 12.41 -29.60 5.08
C LYS A 129 11.39 -30.56 4.45
N ASP A 130 10.98 -31.59 5.18
CA ASP A 130 10.06 -32.60 4.68
C ASP A 130 8.67 -32.03 4.36
N ASP A 131 8.19 -31.06 5.16
CA ASP A 131 6.91 -30.41 4.89
C ASP A 131 7.00 -29.52 3.66
N PHE A 132 8.11 -28.77 3.47
CA PHE A 132 8.33 -28.00 2.24
C PHE A 132 8.40 -28.88 1.00
N LEU A 133 9.12 -30.01 1.06
CA LEU A 133 9.22 -30.96 -0.04
C LEU A 133 7.83 -31.52 -0.39
N SER A 134 7.10 -32.03 0.60
CA SER A 134 5.77 -32.59 0.38
C SER A 134 4.74 -31.54 -0.07
N PHE A 135 4.91 -30.27 0.34
CA PHE A 135 4.03 -29.18 -0.09
C PHE A 135 4.13 -28.90 -1.58
N VAL A 136 5.34 -28.99 -2.14
CA VAL A 136 5.59 -28.80 -3.59
C VAL A 136 5.28 -30.08 -4.36
N ASP A 137 5.83 -31.23 -3.93
CA ASP A 137 5.73 -32.51 -4.64
C ASP A 137 4.27 -33.03 -4.71
N GLU A 138 3.57 -33.03 -3.57
CA GLU A 138 2.15 -33.45 -3.51
C GLU A 138 1.19 -32.33 -3.92
N GLN A 139 1.69 -31.17 -4.34
CA GLN A 139 0.90 -30.00 -4.75
C GLN A 139 -0.14 -29.54 -3.72
N LYS A 140 0.19 -29.63 -2.42
CA LYS A 140 -0.67 -29.21 -1.31
C LYS A 140 -1.05 -27.72 -1.40
N TRP A 141 -0.25 -26.92 -2.11
CA TRP A 141 -0.56 -25.53 -2.43
C TRP A 141 -1.89 -25.35 -3.16
N THR A 142 -2.41 -26.37 -3.86
CA THR A 142 -3.71 -26.29 -4.55
C THR A 142 -4.87 -26.11 -3.57
N ALA A 143 -4.74 -26.66 -2.34
CA ALA A 143 -5.74 -26.51 -1.29
C ALA A 143 -5.63 -25.18 -0.52
N VAL A 144 -4.52 -24.44 -0.69
CA VAL A 144 -4.31 -23.16 -0.02
C VAL A 144 -4.93 -22.04 -0.86
N GLU A 145 -5.76 -21.22 -0.22
CA GLU A 145 -6.39 -20.09 -0.87
C GLU A 145 -5.34 -19.08 -1.37
N PRO A 146 -5.42 -18.68 -2.66
CA PRO A 146 -4.54 -17.65 -3.19
C PRO A 146 -4.90 -16.28 -2.65
N ILE A 147 -3.88 -15.43 -2.55
CA ILE A 147 -4.08 -14.01 -2.27
C ILE A 147 -4.87 -13.41 -3.43
N SER A 148 -5.95 -12.71 -3.10
CA SER A 148 -6.78 -12.04 -4.11
C SER A 148 -5.93 -11.09 -4.97
N SER A 149 -6.24 -11.00 -6.27
CA SER A 149 -5.50 -10.16 -7.22
C SER A 149 -5.49 -8.67 -6.84
N TRP A 150 -6.53 -8.18 -6.15
CA TRP A 150 -6.60 -6.79 -5.66
C TRP A 150 -5.57 -6.48 -4.57
N PHE A 151 -5.28 -7.46 -3.71
CA PHE A 151 -4.25 -7.38 -2.67
C PHE A 151 -2.95 -8.08 -3.08
N GLY A 152 -2.86 -8.55 -4.32
CA GLY A 152 -1.68 -9.22 -4.84
C GLY A 152 -0.51 -8.24 -4.97
N PRO A 153 0.74 -8.70 -4.82
CA PRO A 153 1.92 -7.84 -4.89
C PRO A 153 2.01 -7.10 -6.22
N SER A 154 1.52 -7.67 -7.33
CA SER A 154 1.48 -7.04 -8.66
C SER A 154 0.44 -5.93 -8.84
N SER A 155 -0.45 -5.71 -7.86
CA SER A 155 -1.51 -4.70 -7.96
C SER A 155 -0.99 -3.27 -7.86
N PHE A 156 -1.79 -2.31 -8.36
CA PHE A 156 -1.53 -0.88 -8.20
C PHE A 156 -1.45 -0.46 -6.72
N LEU A 157 -2.29 -1.07 -5.87
CA LEU A 157 -2.31 -0.79 -4.43
C LEU A 157 -0.98 -1.23 -3.79
N MET A 158 -0.46 -2.41 -4.14
CA MET A 158 0.80 -2.88 -3.59
C MET A 158 2.01 -2.16 -4.17
N ASN A 159 1.95 -1.65 -5.40
CA ASN A 159 2.95 -0.71 -5.89
C ASN A 159 2.96 0.58 -5.06
N SER A 160 1.79 1.12 -4.74
CA SER A 160 1.65 2.30 -3.88
C SER A 160 2.18 2.05 -2.47
N MET A 161 1.89 0.87 -1.88
CA MET A 161 2.42 0.48 -0.57
C MET A 161 3.95 0.32 -0.59
N SER A 162 4.50 -0.30 -1.64
CA SER A 162 5.95 -0.40 -1.83
C SER A 162 6.62 0.97 -1.88
N ALA A 163 6.05 1.91 -2.65
CA ALA A 163 6.53 3.28 -2.72
C ALA A 163 6.46 4.02 -1.37
N LEU A 164 5.36 3.84 -0.62
CA LEU A 164 5.20 4.42 0.71
C LEU A 164 6.25 3.91 1.70
N PHE A 165 6.55 2.60 1.69
CA PHE A 165 7.59 2.03 2.54
C PHE A 165 8.98 2.54 2.16
N LYS A 166 9.29 2.62 0.85
CA LYS A 166 10.54 3.23 0.36
C LYS A 166 10.66 4.68 0.80
N LEU A 167 9.59 5.46 0.67
CA LEU A 167 9.54 6.86 1.10
C LEU A 167 9.75 6.99 2.61
N SER A 168 9.07 6.16 3.41
CA SER A 168 9.22 6.14 4.88
C SER A 168 10.67 5.86 5.28
N MET A 169 11.30 4.84 4.69
CA MET A 169 12.70 4.52 4.94
C MET A 169 13.65 5.62 4.46
N PHE A 170 13.35 6.27 3.34
CA PHE A 170 14.12 7.41 2.85
C PHE A 170 14.08 8.59 3.84
N ILE A 171 12.89 8.94 4.35
CA ILE A 171 12.73 10.00 5.36
C ILE A 171 13.55 9.66 6.61
N ARG A 172 13.48 8.42 7.10
CA ARG A 172 14.29 7.95 8.23
C ARG A 172 15.80 8.07 7.96
N ARG A 173 16.25 7.70 6.76
CA ARG A 173 17.66 7.86 6.36
C ARG A 173 18.09 9.33 6.35
N CYS A 174 17.26 10.23 5.81
CA CYS A 174 17.51 11.66 5.85
C CYS A 174 17.56 12.21 7.29
N HIS A 175 16.66 11.74 8.16
CA HIS A 175 16.65 12.13 9.57
C HIS A 175 17.95 11.76 10.25
N ASN A 176 18.34 10.49 10.16
CA ASN A 176 19.57 9.99 10.74
C ASN A 176 20.79 10.68 10.15
N TYR A 177 20.78 10.96 8.84
CA TYR A 177 21.87 11.70 8.21
C TYR A 177 21.99 13.13 8.78
N MET A 178 20.88 13.84 8.97
CA MET A 178 20.88 15.18 9.55
C MET A 178 21.33 15.19 11.02
N THR A 179 20.92 14.19 11.81
CA THR A 179 21.23 14.15 13.24
C THR A 179 22.64 13.63 13.51
N GLU A 180 23.10 12.62 12.76
CA GLU A 180 24.40 11.98 12.97
C GLU A 180 25.55 12.67 12.21
N HIS A 181 25.34 13.04 10.94
CA HIS A 181 26.42 13.62 10.13
C HIS A 181 26.46 15.16 10.19
N LEU A 182 25.31 15.82 10.19
CA LEU A 182 25.24 17.29 10.26
C LEU A 182 25.16 17.81 11.72
N GLY A 183 25.02 16.91 12.70
CA GLY A 183 24.94 17.26 14.12
C GLY A 183 23.71 18.09 14.49
N ILE A 184 22.68 18.12 13.63
CA ILE A 184 21.46 18.87 13.88
C ILE A 184 20.72 18.18 15.02
N PRO A 185 20.27 18.89 16.07
CA PRO A 185 19.49 18.28 17.13
C PRO A 185 18.19 17.71 16.56
N VAL A 186 17.67 16.66 17.21
CA VAL A 186 16.47 15.92 16.75
C VAL A 186 15.30 16.86 16.44
N TRP A 187 15.03 17.86 17.29
CA TRP A 187 13.97 18.86 17.05
C TRP A 187 14.18 19.68 15.77
N GLY A 188 15.42 20.03 15.43
CA GLY A 188 15.75 20.80 14.23
C GLY A 188 15.45 20.01 12.96
N SER A 189 15.77 18.71 12.96
CA SER A 189 15.44 17.83 11.83
C SER A 189 13.92 17.72 11.60
N TYR A 190 13.11 17.70 12.68
CA TYR A 190 11.64 17.68 12.55
C TYR A 190 11.08 19.00 12.02
N VAL A 191 11.66 20.14 12.40
CA VAL A 191 11.29 21.44 11.83
C VAL A 191 11.58 21.47 10.32
N ILE A 192 12.75 20.98 9.89
CA ILE A 192 13.11 20.91 8.47
C ILE A 192 12.12 20.03 7.71
N PHE A 193 11.80 18.84 8.22
CA PHE A 193 10.80 17.98 7.59
C PHE A 193 9.41 18.62 7.55
N GLY A 194 8.97 19.27 8.63
CA GLY A 194 7.70 19.98 8.67
C GLY A 194 7.59 21.12 7.66
N LEU A 195 8.68 21.88 7.46
CA LEU A 195 8.73 22.92 6.43
C LEU A 195 8.75 22.32 5.02
N ALA A 196 9.48 21.23 4.80
CA ALA A 196 9.52 20.54 3.52
C ALA A 196 8.17 19.91 3.13
N THR A 197 7.44 19.32 4.07
CA THR A 197 6.09 18.78 3.83
C THR A 197 5.07 19.88 3.56
N LEU A 198 5.14 21.00 4.29
CA LEU A 198 4.29 22.16 4.03
C LEU A 198 4.53 22.75 2.65
N PHE A 199 5.81 22.95 2.28
CA PHE A 199 6.17 23.49 0.97
C PHE A 199 5.77 22.55 -0.17
N SER A 200 6.10 21.26 -0.07
CA SER A 200 5.71 20.27 -1.09
C SER A 200 4.19 20.13 -1.21
N GLY A 201 3.44 20.16 -0.10
CA GLY A 201 1.98 20.17 -0.10
C GLY A 201 1.39 21.40 -0.80
N LEU A 202 1.96 22.58 -0.56
CA LEU A 202 1.54 23.82 -1.23
C LEU A 202 1.80 23.75 -2.74
N VAL A 203 2.98 23.28 -3.15
CA VAL A 203 3.34 23.11 -4.57
C VAL A 203 2.41 22.10 -5.25
N LEU A 204 2.18 20.93 -4.62
CA LEU A 204 1.25 19.92 -5.16
C LEU A 204 -0.18 20.44 -5.25
N GLY A 205 -0.63 21.22 -4.27
CA GLY A 205 -1.94 21.87 -4.28
C GLY A 205 -2.11 22.86 -5.43
N LEU A 206 -1.13 23.75 -5.64
CA LEU A 206 -1.13 24.69 -6.76
C LEU A 206 -1.08 23.97 -8.12
N LEU A 207 -0.30 22.90 -8.23
CA LEU A 207 -0.22 22.07 -9.43
C LEU A 207 -1.57 21.39 -9.71
N LEU A 208 -2.25 20.87 -8.68
CA LEU A 208 -3.57 20.27 -8.82
C LEU A 208 -4.61 21.30 -9.29
N VAL A 209 -4.63 22.50 -8.71
CA VAL A 209 -5.51 23.60 -9.18
C VAL A 209 -5.23 23.93 -10.63
N PHE A 210 -3.96 24.04 -11.02
CA PHE A 210 -3.58 24.28 -12.41
C PHE A 210 -4.11 23.17 -13.33
N ILE A 211 -3.89 21.89 -13.00
CA ILE A 211 -4.44 20.76 -13.76
C ILE A 211 -5.97 20.83 -13.84
N ALA A 212 -6.65 21.16 -12.74
CA ALA A 212 -8.10 21.28 -12.72
C ALA A 212 -8.60 22.39 -13.65
N ASP A 213 -7.88 23.52 -13.73
CA ASP A 213 -8.18 24.61 -14.68
C ASP A 213 -7.95 24.18 -16.15
N PHE A 214 -7.00 23.27 -16.43
CA PHE A 214 -6.80 22.70 -17.77
C PHE A 214 -7.86 21.66 -18.14
N VAL A 215 -8.25 20.79 -17.20
CA VAL A 215 -9.19 19.68 -17.43
C VAL A 215 -10.63 20.18 -17.47
N PHE A 216 -10.96 21.13 -16.59
CA PHE A 216 -12.22 21.85 -16.58
C PHE A 216 -11.93 23.30 -16.93
N PRO A 217 -11.66 23.62 -18.21
CA PRO A 217 -11.57 25.01 -18.62
C PRO A 217 -12.89 25.64 -18.21
N SER A 218 -12.83 26.58 -17.27
CA SER A 218 -14.00 27.32 -16.86
C SER A 218 -14.57 27.93 -18.14
N ARG A 219 -15.59 27.28 -18.71
CA ARG A 219 -16.45 27.88 -19.70
C ARG A 219 -17.17 28.95 -18.92
N ARG A 220 -16.51 30.10 -18.72
CA ARG A 220 -17.20 31.35 -18.53
C ARG A 220 -18.10 31.44 -19.74
N PHE A 221 -19.37 31.13 -19.51
CA PHE A 221 -20.49 31.59 -20.30
C PHE A 221 -20.36 33.12 -20.37
N SER A 222 -19.54 33.64 -21.29
CA SER A 222 -19.93 34.86 -22.00
C SER A 222 -20.98 34.39 -22.98
N SER A 223 -22.25 34.41 -22.56
CA SER A 223 -23.35 34.33 -23.51
C SER A 223 -23.35 35.64 -24.30
N PRO A 224 -23.14 35.61 -25.62
CA PRO A 224 -23.37 36.79 -26.47
C PRO A 224 -24.84 37.26 -26.40
N ASP A 225 -25.77 36.39 -25.99
CA ASP A 225 -27.21 36.69 -25.91
C ASP A 225 -27.55 37.74 -24.84
N TYR A 226 -26.74 37.91 -23.79
CA TYR A 226 -27.00 38.94 -22.77
C TYR A 226 -26.84 40.35 -23.35
N TYR A 227 -25.82 40.58 -24.19
CA TYR A 227 -25.62 41.86 -24.87
C TYR A 227 -26.66 42.08 -25.97
N GLN A 228 -27.00 41.03 -26.71
CA GLN A 228 -27.99 41.11 -27.77
C GLN A 228 -29.39 41.41 -27.22
N LYS A 229 -29.82 40.74 -26.14
CA LYS A 229 -31.11 40.99 -25.49
C LYS A 229 -31.20 42.38 -24.87
N LYS A 230 -30.10 42.90 -24.32
CA LYS A 230 -30.04 44.28 -23.82
C LYS A 230 -30.20 45.30 -24.95
N GLN A 231 -29.53 45.08 -26.08
CA GLN A 231 -29.68 45.94 -27.27
C GLN A 231 -31.09 45.86 -27.85
N THR A 232 -31.71 44.67 -27.91
CA THR A 232 -33.09 44.54 -28.42
C THR A 232 -34.10 45.19 -27.49
N MET A 233 -33.92 45.12 -26.17
CA MET A 233 -34.77 45.84 -25.20
C MET A 233 -34.59 47.35 -25.25
N GLU A 234 -33.37 47.86 -25.44
CA GLU A 234 -33.13 49.30 -25.64
C GLU A 234 -33.75 49.78 -26.95
N GLN A 235 -33.64 49.00 -28.03
CA GLN A 235 -34.22 49.33 -29.32
C GLN A 235 -35.76 49.30 -29.27
N ALA A 236 -36.37 48.34 -28.56
CA ALA A 236 -37.81 48.30 -28.36
C ALA A 236 -38.33 49.47 -27.51
N ARG A 237 -37.58 49.91 -26.49
CA ARG A 237 -37.93 51.11 -25.70
C ARG A 237 -37.91 52.40 -26.51
N LEU A 238 -36.95 52.55 -27.42
CA LEU A 238 -36.87 53.73 -28.28
C LEU A 238 -38.01 53.77 -29.31
N ILE A 239 -38.44 52.62 -29.82
CA ILE A 239 -39.60 52.52 -30.71
C ILE A 239 -40.88 52.91 -29.98
N HIS A 240 -41.09 52.37 -28.77
CA HIS A 240 -42.26 52.71 -27.94
C HIS A 240 -42.30 54.21 -27.61
N GLN A 241 -41.17 54.81 -27.23
CA GLN A 241 -41.08 56.24 -26.94
C GLN A 241 -41.36 57.12 -28.18
N GLN A 242 -41.12 56.61 -29.38
CA GLN A 242 -41.42 57.31 -30.63
C GLN A 242 -42.89 57.13 -31.07
N GLU A 243 -43.51 56.00 -30.73
CA GLU A 243 -44.95 55.76 -30.90
C GLU A 243 -45.76 56.62 -29.93
N ASP A 244 -45.36 56.70 -28.65
CA ASP A 244 -45.99 57.57 -27.64
C ASP A 244 -45.89 59.07 -28.03
N ALA A 245 -44.81 59.47 -28.72
CA ALA A 245 -44.66 60.83 -29.23
C ALA A 245 -45.47 61.12 -30.51
N HIS A 246 -46.01 60.07 -31.16
CA HIS A 246 -46.85 60.18 -32.35
C HIS A 246 -48.35 60.10 -32.03
N GLU A 247 -48.72 59.50 -30.90
CA GLU A 247 -50.10 59.51 -30.39
C GLU A 247 -50.46 60.79 -29.61
N ALA A 248 -49.49 61.65 -29.31
CA ALA A 248 -49.69 62.93 -28.62
C ALA A 248 -50.28 64.07 -29.51
N ASP A 249 -51.05 63.75 -30.55
CA ASP A 249 -51.76 64.73 -31.40
C ASP A 249 -53.29 64.48 -31.43
N GLY A 250 -53.79 63.71 -30.47
CA GLY A 250 -55.21 63.37 -30.34
C GLY A 250 -55.70 63.41 -28.90
N GLU A 251 -56.27 64.56 -28.55
CA GLU A 251 -57.24 64.78 -27.46
C GLU A 251 -56.69 64.96 -26.03
N GLU A 252 -56.82 66.20 -25.58
CA GLU A 252 -56.76 66.69 -24.19
C GLU A 252 -57.93 66.09 -23.39
N GLU A 253 -57.72 65.70 -22.12
CA GLU A 253 -58.41 66.30 -20.96
C GLU A 253 -58.04 65.60 -19.62
N GLU A 254 -57.52 66.44 -18.71
CA GLU A 254 -57.75 66.58 -17.26
C GLU A 254 -57.85 65.36 -16.32
N ASP A 255 -56.78 65.24 -15.52
CA ASP A 255 -56.71 65.34 -14.06
C ASP A 255 -57.49 64.41 -13.10
N ASP A 256 -56.69 63.98 -12.12
CA ASP A 256 -56.95 63.76 -10.70
C ASP A 256 -57.03 62.33 -10.13
N GLU A 257 -56.28 62.26 -9.03
CA GLU A 257 -55.75 61.16 -8.24
C GLU A 257 -56.78 60.34 -7.43
N ASP A 258 -56.27 59.18 -6.99
CA ASP A 258 -56.57 58.45 -5.74
C ASP A 258 -57.70 57.40 -5.67
N ASP A 259 -57.24 56.15 -5.81
CA ASP A 259 -57.40 55.01 -4.89
C ASP A 259 -58.79 54.66 -4.29
N GLU A 260 -59.46 53.65 -4.89
CA GLU A 260 -60.32 52.69 -4.16
C GLU A 260 -60.17 51.22 -4.66
N GLU A 261 -59.93 50.35 -3.67
CA GLU A 261 -60.22 48.92 -3.44
C GLU A 261 -60.42 47.83 -4.53
N ASP A 262 -59.60 46.77 -4.34
CA ASP A 262 -59.89 45.32 -4.24
C ASP A 262 -60.13 44.39 -5.46
N GLY A 263 -59.30 43.33 -5.52
CA GLY A 263 -59.48 42.17 -6.40
C GLY A 263 -58.33 41.14 -6.46
N ASP A 264 -58.02 40.48 -5.33
CA ASP A 264 -57.54 39.09 -5.13
C ASP A 264 -56.73 38.31 -6.21
N GLN A 265 -55.46 37.96 -5.91
CA GLN A 265 -54.89 36.57 -5.91
C GLN A 265 -53.35 36.54 -5.79
N GLY A 266 -52.79 35.65 -4.95
CA GLY A 266 -51.48 35.02 -5.25
C GLY A 266 -50.32 35.11 -4.23
N ASP A 267 -50.53 34.63 -3.01
CA ASP A 267 -49.63 33.83 -2.15
C ASP A 267 -48.14 34.21 -1.95
N VAL A 268 -47.86 34.62 -0.69
CA VAL A 268 -46.57 34.98 -0.12
C VAL A 268 -45.95 33.82 0.69
N TRP A 269 -44.64 33.59 0.55
CA TRP A 269 -43.83 33.02 1.64
C TRP A 269 -42.47 33.73 1.81
N ARG A 270 -42.39 34.63 2.79
CA ARG A 270 -41.15 34.95 3.52
C ARG A 270 -41.13 34.19 4.84
N ARG A 271 -39.99 33.59 5.22
CA ARG A 271 -39.68 33.28 6.63
C ARG A 271 -38.20 33.42 6.95
N ARG A 272 -37.90 34.44 7.76
CA ARG A 272 -36.76 34.54 8.67
C ARG A 272 -37.27 33.98 10.02
N ARG A 273 -36.59 33.02 10.66
CA ARG A 273 -36.93 32.60 12.04
C ARG A 273 -35.69 32.44 12.91
N ARG A 274 -35.71 33.17 14.03
CA ARG A 274 -34.97 32.92 15.27
C ARG A 274 -36.03 32.88 16.37
N GLY A 275 -35.93 31.89 17.28
CA GLY A 275 -36.66 31.87 18.56
C GLY A 275 -37.81 30.86 18.67
N SER A 276 -37.57 29.80 19.46
CA SER A 276 -38.56 29.05 20.28
C SER A 276 -39.00 29.94 21.48
N PRO A 277 -40.06 29.65 22.29
CA PRO A 277 -40.39 28.31 22.81
C PRO A 277 -41.89 27.99 23.05
N GLU A 278 -42.08 26.78 23.59
CA GLU A 278 -43.23 26.28 24.39
C GLU A 278 -44.49 25.72 23.70
N GLY A 279 -44.90 24.52 24.16
CA GLY A 279 -46.32 24.13 24.22
C GLY A 279 -46.76 22.95 23.35
N ARG A 280 -46.61 21.72 23.86
CA ARG A 280 -47.18 20.47 23.31
C ARG A 280 -48.69 20.37 23.60
N PRO A 281 -49.50 19.74 22.72
CA PRO A 281 -50.04 18.42 23.06
C PRO A 281 -49.97 17.41 21.89
N GLU A 282 -49.73 16.15 22.24
CA GLU A 282 -49.66 14.94 21.38
C GLU A 282 -51.04 14.49 20.87
N PRO A 283 -51.13 13.73 19.76
CA PRO A 283 -51.27 12.27 19.93
C PRO A 283 -50.72 11.33 18.82
N ARG A 284 -50.07 10.25 19.30
CA ARG A 284 -50.25 8.81 18.98
C ARG A 284 -49.72 8.19 17.66
N GLY A 285 -48.73 7.32 17.87
CA GLY A 285 -48.52 6.00 17.23
C GLY A 285 -47.12 5.83 16.65
N GLN A 286 -46.29 4.81 16.93
CA GLN A 286 -46.31 3.60 17.76
C GLN A 286 -44.84 3.35 18.17
N GLY A 287 -44.55 3.19 19.45
CA GLY A 287 -43.23 2.83 19.96
C GLY A 287 -43.30 1.48 20.70
N LEU A 288 -42.48 0.52 20.28
CA LEU A 288 -42.25 -0.72 21.00
C LEU A 288 -41.48 -0.43 22.30
N PRO A 289 -41.72 -1.17 23.42
CA PRO A 289 -41.12 -0.83 24.71
C PRO A 289 -39.72 -1.45 24.87
N ASP A 290 -38.75 -0.59 25.21
CA ASP A 290 -37.35 -0.91 25.58
C ASP A 290 -37.19 -1.90 26.75
N GLU A 291 -38.28 -2.19 27.47
CA GLU A 291 -38.30 -3.16 28.56
C GLU A 291 -38.12 -4.62 28.07
N ALA A 292 -38.57 -4.93 26.85
CA ALA A 292 -38.42 -6.26 26.26
C ALA A 292 -36.98 -6.53 25.81
N LEU A 293 -36.25 -5.50 25.38
CA LEU A 293 -34.85 -5.60 24.97
C LEU A 293 -33.94 -5.75 26.19
N ARG A 294 -34.26 -5.04 27.28
CA ARG A 294 -33.53 -5.16 28.56
C ARG A 294 -33.75 -6.52 29.23
N LYS A 295 -34.96 -7.10 29.16
CA LYS A 295 -35.21 -8.47 29.64
C LYS A 295 -34.54 -9.55 28.77
N ARG A 296 -34.39 -9.30 27.46
CA ARG A 296 -33.70 -10.25 26.56
C ARG A 296 -32.19 -10.29 26.83
N VAL A 297 -31.57 -9.14 27.05
CA VAL A 297 -30.13 -9.05 27.35
C VAL A 297 -29.78 -9.63 28.73
N VAL A 298 -30.67 -9.50 29.72
CA VAL A 298 -30.45 -10.10 31.05
C VAL A 298 -30.63 -11.63 31.01
N ARG A 299 -31.63 -12.14 30.28
CA ARG A 299 -31.87 -13.58 30.16
C ARG A 299 -30.75 -14.32 29.42
N THR A 300 -30.19 -13.73 28.37
CA THR A 300 -29.07 -14.34 27.62
C THR A 300 -27.76 -14.39 28.43
N ARG A 301 -27.65 -13.57 29.48
CA ARG A 301 -26.49 -13.57 30.37
C ARG A 301 -26.63 -14.63 31.49
N GLU A 302 -27.84 -14.86 31.99
CA GLU A 302 -28.11 -15.95 32.96
C GLU A 302 -27.99 -17.34 32.31
N GLU A 303 -28.44 -17.50 31.06
CA GLU A 303 -28.30 -18.77 30.30
C GLU A 303 -26.83 -19.09 29.93
N GLN A 304 -25.92 -18.10 29.89
CA GLN A 304 -24.48 -18.32 29.68
C GLN A 304 -23.71 -18.63 30.97
N GLU A 305 -24.19 -18.14 32.13
CA GLU A 305 -23.57 -18.44 33.43
C GLU A 305 -23.97 -19.85 33.93
N GLU A 306 -25.10 -20.43 33.48
CA GLU A 306 -25.49 -21.82 33.80
C GLU A 306 -24.82 -22.90 32.91
N GLU A 307 -24.40 -22.58 31.68
CA GLU A 307 -23.64 -23.52 30.81
C GLU A 307 -22.15 -23.64 31.19
N GLU A 308 -21.57 -22.66 31.89
CA GLU A 308 -20.18 -22.71 32.38
C GLU A 308 -20.03 -23.46 33.72
N GLU A 309 -21.13 -23.76 34.44
CA GLU A 309 -21.09 -24.46 35.74
C GLU A 309 -21.34 -25.99 35.62
N ASP A 310 -21.69 -26.52 34.43
CA ASP A 310 -21.95 -27.96 34.18
C ASP A 310 -21.00 -28.59 33.12
N THR A 311 -19.81 -28.01 32.92
CA THR A 311 -18.67 -28.61 32.16
C THR A 311 -17.38 -28.68 32.95
#